data_AF-D2Z093-F1
#
_entry.id   AF-D2Z093-F1
#
_cell.length_a   1.000
_cell.length_b   1.000
_cell.length_c   1.000
_cell.angle_alpha   90.00
_cell.angle_beta   90.00
_cell.angle_gamma   90.00
#
_symmetry.space_group_name_H-M   'P 1'
#
loop_
_entity.id
_entity.type
_entity.pdbx_description
1 polymer ?
#
loop_
_entity_poly.entity_id
_entity_poly.type
_entity_poly.pdbx_seq_one_letter_code
_entity_poly.pdbx_strand_id
1 'polypeptide(L)'
;QGMTELNGCAPLKISVLGPYTFSIGDTSKFGDYITGGIVTQVKMSKTVSFKPLEVAEKEPEFLTSDFAKFDHPATLHVAFKALYQYREANGGNLPRPWNEEDAQKFLQLCKSIDGNVLDNLILTFAKICSGNTCPLDAAMGGLVAQEVLKACSGKFTPIYQWLYYDAIECLPDNGVEEADAQPIGSRYDSQIAIFGKKFQEKIGDIKYFIVGAGAIGCELIKNFAMIGAGVHQSMYPKDRFKFSVISNHVPRTRQRKSLIIIVKYKNRIKILKLFSLAMLSPNRNYDQILRKTFMANQ
;
A
#
# COMPACT_ATOMS: atom_id res chain seq x y z
N GLN A 1 12.63 39.03 -27.75
CA GLN A 1 13.61 39.98 -28.34
C GLN A 1 13.44 41.34 -27.67
N GLY A 2 14.49 42.15 -27.60
CA GLY A 2 14.48 43.43 -26.87
C GLY A 2 15.10 43.32 -25.48
N MET A 3 14.38 42.72 -24.53
CA MET A 3 14.86 42.41 -23.16
C MET A 3 15.87 41.26 -23.17
N THR A 4 17.15 41.54 -23.38
CA THR A 4 18.20 40.51 -23.45
C THR A 4 18.58 39.95 -22.08
N GLU A 5 18.43 40.76 -21.04
CA GLU A 5 18.72 40.49 -19.63
C GLU A 5 17.89 39.34 -19.06
N LEU A 6 16.73 39.05 -19.65
CA LEU A 6 15.87 37.94 -19.26
C LEU A 6 16.32 36.59 -19.82
N ASN A 7 17.15 36.56 -20.87
CA ASN A 7 17.58 35.31 -21.48
C ASN A 7 18.73 34.70 -20.68
N GLY A 8 18.52 33.49 -20.14
CA GLY A 8 19.52 32.82 -19.31
C GLY A 8 19.68 33.42 -17.91
N CYS A 9 18.74 34.27 -17.47
CA CYS A 9 18.74 34.80 -16.11
C CYS A 9 18.48 33.70 -15.06
N ALA A 10 18.80 34.02 -13.80
CA ALA A 10 18.39 33.18 -12.69
C ALA A 10 16.85 33.09 -12.60
N PRO A 11 16.28 31.98 -12.10
CA PRO A 11 14.84 31.83 -11.99
C PRO A 11 14.18 33.00 -11.23
N LEU A 12 13.16 33.60 -11.84
CA LEU A 12 12.40 34.70 -11.26
C LEU A 12 11.11 34.19 -10.61
N LYS A 13 10.73 34.80 -9.48
CA LYS A 13 9.46 34.49 -8.82
C LYS A 13 8.30 35.02 -9.65
N ILE A 14 7.33 34.14 -9.92
CA ILE A 14 6.13 34.48 -10.69
C ILE A 14 5.01 34.90 -9.74
N SER A 15 4.31 35.99 -10.07
CA SER A 15 3.03 36.37 -9.48
C SER A 15 1.93 36.21 -10.52
N VAL A 16 1.00 35.27 -10.29
CA VAL A 16 -0.12 35.00 -11.21
C VAL A 16 -1.11 36.16 -11.15
N LEU A 17 -1.39 36.77 -12.30
CA LEU A 17 -2.36 37.87 -12.43
C LEU A 17 -3.68 37.38 -13.05
N GLY A 18 -3.63 36.29 -13.82
CA GLY A 18 -4.79 35.67 -14.43
C GLY A 18 -4.43 34.36 -15.14
N PRO A 19 -5.38 33.72 -15.83
CA PRO A 19 -5.16 32.45 -16.51
C PRO A 19 -4.14 32.53 -17.66
N TYR A 20 -3.94 33.72 -18.22
CA TYR A 20 -3.05 33.96 -19.37
C TYR A 20 -1.94 34.95 -19.08
N THR A 21 -1.86 35.49 -17.86
CA THR A 21 -0.93 36.58 -17.52
C THR A 21 -0.31 36.38 -16.16
N PHE A 22 0.97 36.72 -16.07
CA PHE A 22 1.73 36.74 -14.82
C PHE A 22 2.76 37.86 -14.85
N SER A 23 3.20 38.27 -13.68
CA SER A 23 4.28 39.26 -13.50
C SER A 23 5.54 38.58 -12.97
N ILE A 24 6.69 39.10 -13.41
CA ILE A 24 8.03 38.76 -12.91
C ILE A 24 8.64 39.88 -12.06
N GLY A 25 7.85 40.89 -11.69
CA GLY A 25 8.29 42.10 -11.00
C GLY A 25 8.56 43.27 -11.95
N ASP A 26 9.29 44.27 -11.44
CA ASP A 26 9.68 45.47 -12.19
C ASP A 26 10.84 45.17 -13.16
N THR A 27 10.62 45.46 -14.44
CA THR A 27 11.61 45.29 -15.52
C THR A 27 12.05 46.62 -16.13
N SER A 28 11.76 47.77 -15.51
CA SER A 28 12.02 49.10 -16.07
C SER A 28 13.51 49.39 -16.33
N LYS A 29 14.41 48.59 -15.76
CA LYS A 29 15.87 48.69 -15.97
C LYS A 29 16.38 47.86 -17.15
N PHE A 30 15.51 47.10 -17.80
CA PHE A 30 15.86 46.25 -18.95
C PHE A 30 15.55 46.98 -20.26
N GLY A 31 16.11 46.50 -21.37
CA GLY A 31 15.73 46.99 -22.69
C GLY A 31 14.24 46.83 -22.98
N ASP A 32 13.68 47.63 -23.88
CA ASP A 32 12.25 47.51 -24.24
C ASP A 32 11.95 46.15 -24.88
N TYR A 33 10.82 45.55 -24.52
CA TYR A 33 10.35 44.32 -25.16
C TYR A 33 9.91 44.60 -26.60
N ILE A 34 10.33 43.74 -27.53
CA ILE A 34 9.96 43.86 -28.96
C ILE A 34 8.93 42.79 -29.33
N THR A 35 9.31 41.52 -29.28
CA THR A 35 8.45 40.40 -29.70
C THR A 35 9.03 39.06 -29.27
N GLY A 36 8.16 38.07 -29.11
CA GLY A 36 8.49 36.68 -28.80
C GLY A 36 9.13 36.48 -27.42
N GLY A 37 9.03 35.26 -26.92
CA GLY A 37 9.63 34.84 -25.66
C GLY A 37 9.07 33.49 -25.25
N ILE A 38 9.93 32.61 -24.75
CA ILE A 38 9.52 31.33 -24.17
C ILE A 38 9.98 31.34 -22.72
N VAL A 39 9.05 31.06 -21.82
CA VAL A 39 9.36 30.93 -20.40
C VAL A 39 9.35 29.45 -20.04
N THR A 40 10.38 29.02 -19.31
CA THR A 40 10.52 27.64 -18.83
C THR A 40 10.38 27.64 -17.31
N GLN A 41 9.49 26.79 -16.78
CA GLN A 41 9.36 26.62 -15.35
C GLN A 41 10.60 25.92 -14.78
N VAL A 42 11.19 26.52 -13.74
CA VAL A 42 12.26 25.90 -12.96
C VAL A 42 11.70 25.49 -11.60
N LYS A 43 11.84 24.20 -11.25
CA LYS A 43 11.47 23.68 -9.93
C LYS A 43 12.62 23.94 -8.96
N MET A 44 12.43 24.90 -8.06
CA MET A 44 13.39 25.21 -7.01
C MET A 44 13.39 24.11 -5.94
N SER A 45 14.55 23.87 -5.32
CA SER A 45 14.65 22.97 -4.17
C SER A 45 13.91 23.56 -2.96
N LYS A 46 13.28 22.68 -2.17
CA LYS A 46 12.62 23.04 -0.92
C LYS A 46 13.20 22.18 0.20
N THR A 47 13.71 22.82 1.24
CA THR A 47 14.13 22.12 2.47
C THR A 47 12.90 21.80 3.31
N VAL A 48 12.80 20.55 3.77
CA VAL A 48 11.75 20.07 4.67
C VAL A 48 12.43 19.48 5.91
N SER A 49 12.01 19.93 7.09
CA SER A 49 12.60 19.52 8.38
C SER A 49 11.62 18.66 9.17
N PHE A 50 11.99 17.40 9.37
CA PHE A 50 11.17 16.40 10.07
C PHE A 50 11.45 16.44 11.58
N LYS A 51 10.39 16.32 12.40
CA LYS A 51 10.53 16.14 13.85
C LYS A 51 11.04 14.71 14.15
N PRO A 52 11.89 14.51 15.18
CA PRO A 52 12.19 13.19 15.71
C PRO A 52 10.91 12.48 16.17
N LEU A 53 10.89 11.15 16.10
CA LEU A 53 9.69 10.34 16.40
C LEU A 53 9.06 10.68 17.76
N GLU A 54 9.87 10.82 18.81
CA GLU A 54 9.39 11.13 20.17
C GLU A 54 8.62 12.46 20.25
N VAL A 55 9.02 13.44 19.43
CA VAL A 55 8.36 14.75 19.36
C VAL A 55 7.15 14.67 18.43
N ALA A 56 7.32 14.03 17.27
CA ALA A 56 6.25 13.85 16.28
C ALA A 56 5.08 13.02 16.82
N GLU A 57 5.29 12.13 17.78
CA GLU A 57 4.23 11.36 18.44
C GLU A 57 3.40 12.23 19.40
N LYS A 58 4.03 13.19 20.09
CA LYS A 58 3.32 14.11 21.01
C LYS A 58 2.58 15.22 20.25
N GLU A 59 3.12 15.59 19.08
CA GLU A 59 2.59 16.66 18.23
C GLU A 59 2.47 16.18 16.76
N PRO A 60 1.53 15.24 16.49
CA PRO A 60 1.42 14.61 15.18
C PRO A 60 0.87 15.57 14.12
N GLU A 61 1.53 15.59 12.97
CA GLU A 61 0.99 16.16 11.73
C GLU A 61 0.48 15.04 10.83
N PHE A 62 -0.85 14.98 10.70
CA PHE A 62 -1.54 13.95 9.94
C PHE A 62 -1.72 14.35 8.49
N LEU A 63 -1.26 13.49 7.58
CA LEU A 63 -1.67 13.54 6.19
C LEU A 63 -3.05 12.88 6.06
N THR A 64 -4.06 13.66 5.67
CA THR A 64 -5.40 13.14 5.40
C THR A 64 -5.35 12.21 4.18
N SER A 65 -5.60 10.92 4.42
CA SER A 65 -5.66 9.87 3.38
C SER A 65 -7.04 9.80 2.72
N ASP A 66 -8.09 10.08 3.49
CA ASP A 66 -9.49 10.14 3.05
C ASP A 66 -10.17 11.34 3.71
N PHE A 67 -10.67 12.27 2.89
CA PHE A 67 -11.35 13.48 3.38
C PHE A 67 -12.72 13.18 4.00
N ALA A 68 -13.32 12.02 3.74
CA ALA A 68 -14.54 11.58 4.40
C ALA A 68 -14.31 11.09 5.84
N LYS A 69 -13.04 10.85 6.22
CA LYS A 69 -12.62 10.28 7.51
C LYS A 69 -11.55 11.13 8.20
N PHE A 70 -11.66 12.45 8.10
CA PHE A 70 -10.60 13.37 8.56
C PHE A 70 -10.35 13.31 10.09
N ASP A 71 -11.29 12.76 10.85
CA ASP A 71 -11.25 12.55 12.31
C ASP A 71 -10.68 11.18 12.72
N HIS A 72 -10.57 10.21 11.79
CA HIS A 72 -9.98 8.90 12.06
C HIS A 72 -8.48 8.94 12.44
N PRO A 73 -7.59 9.72 11.78
CA PRO A 73 -6.16 9.66 12.05
C PRO A 73 -5.78 9.91 13.51
N ALA A 74 -6.43 10.87 14.18
CA ALA A 74 -6.18 11.16 15.59
C ALA A 74 -6.58 9.97 16.49
N THR A 75 -7.74 9.37 16.23
CA THR A 75 -8.20 8.17 16.96
C THR A 75 -7.29 6.98 16.73
N LEU A 76 -6.88 6.73 15.48
CA LEU A 76 -5.98 5.63 15.14
C LEU A 76 -4.58 5.84 15.73
N HIS A 77 -4.10 7.07 15.81
CA HIS A 77 -2.84 7.39 16.49
C HIS A 77 -2.85 6.92 17.95
N VAL A 78 -3.94 7.22 18.67
CA VAL A 78 -4.15 6.73 20.04
C VAL A 78 -4.28 5.20 20.07
N ALA A 79 -5.03 4.60 19.14
CA ALA A 79 -5.21 3.15 19.07
C ALA A 79 -3.88 2.40 18.91
N PHE A 80 -3.03 2.83 17.98
CA PHE A 80 -1.72 2.20 17.78
C PHE A 80 -0.83 2.34 19.02
N LYS A 81 -0.85 3.49 19.69
CA LYS A 81 -0.12 3.69 20.96
C LYS A 81 -0.64 2.78 22.07
N ALA A 82 -1.96 2.72 22.25
CA ALA A 82 -2.63 1.84 23.21
C ALA A 82 -2.34 0.37 22.92
N LEU A 83 -2.19 -0.03 21.65
CA LEU A 83 -1.89 -1.41 21.27
C LEU A 83 -0.53 -1.88 21.81
N TYR A 84 0.48 -1.02 21.79
CA TYR A 84 1.77 -1.34 22.42
C TYR A 84 1.62 -1.54 23.93
N GLN A 85 0.94 -0.63 24.63
CA GLN A 85 0.71 -0.73 26.07
C GLN A 85 -0.13 -1.96 26.45
N TYR A 86 -1.18 -2.25 25.67
CA TYR A 86 -2.01 -3.44 25.85
C TYR A 86 -1.16 -4.70 25.73
N ARG A 87 -0.31 -4.77 24.69
CA ARG A 87 0.54 -5.92 24.43
C ARG A 87 1.54 -6.16 25.58
N GLU A 88 2.13 -5.11 26.13
CA GLU A 88 3.02 -5.21 27.30
C GLU A 88 2.27 -5.71 28.54
N ALA A 89 1.07 -5.19 28.81
CA ALA A 89 0.26 -5.59 29.96
C ALA A 89 -0.29 -7.03 29.85
N ASN A 90 -0.46 -7.56 28.64
CA ASN A 90 -1.10 -8.86 28.39
C ASN A 90 -0.10 -9.95 27.93
N GLY A 91 1.17 -9.85 28.35
CA GLY A 91 2.16 -10.90 28.10
C GLY A 91 2.51 -11.10 26.62
N GLY A 92 2.44 -10.03 25.82
CA GLY A 92 2.73 -10.07 24.39
C GLY A 92 1.52 -10.32 23.49
N ASN A 93 0.33 -10.54 24.06
CA ASN A 93 -0.89 -10.84 23.32
C ASN A 93 -1.61 -9.56 22.86
N LEU A 94 -2.30 -9.67 21.73
CA LEU A 94 -3.23 -8.65 21.22
C LEU A 94 -4.65 -8.94 21.74
N PRO A 95 -5.58 -7.97 21.65
CA PRO A 95 -7.00 -8.25 21.84
C PRO A 95 -7.45 -9.45 20.98
N ARG A 96 -8.24 -10.36 21.58
CA ARG A 96 -8.75 -11.53 20.86
C ARG A 96 -9.69 -11.12 19.71
N PRO A 97 -9.65 -11.80 18.55
CA PRO A 97 -10.50 -11.47 17.41
C PRO A 97 -11.98 -11.45 17.82
N TRP A 98 -12.67 -10.35 17.51
CA TRP A 98 -14.11 -10.18 17.78
C TRP A 98 -14.57 -10.40 19.23
N ASN A 99 -13.66 -10.40 20.19
CA ASN A 99 -13.98 -10.56 21.61
C ASN A 99 -14.41 -9.23 22.24
N GLU A 100 -15.61 -9.21 22.83
CA GLU A 100 -16.20 -7.98 23.37
C GLU A 100 -15.48 -7.50 24.65
N GLU A 101 -15.06 -8.43 25.51
CA GLU A 101 -14.39 -8.09 26.76
C GLU A 101 -13.05 -7.38 26.51
N ASP A 102 -12.23 -7.93 25.61
CA ASP A 102 -10.95 -7.35 25.24
C ASP A 102 -11.13 -6.03 24.49
N ALA A 103 -12.16 -5.92 23.64
CA ALA A 103 -12.48 -4.67 22.94
C ALA A 103 -12.87 -3.54 23.91
N GLN A 104 -13.69 -3.85 24.92
CA GLN A 104 -14.05 -2.87 25.95
C GLN A 104 -12.85 -2.48 26.82
N LYS A 105 -12.01 -3.44 27.23
CA LYS A 105 -10.75 -3.15 27.96
C LYS A 105 -9.83 -2.25 27.13
N PHE A 106 -9.71 -2.53 25.84
CA PHE A 106 -8.91 -1.73 24.92
C PHE A 106 -9.47 -0.31 24.74
N LEU A 107 -10.80 -0.16 24.66
CA LEU A 107 -11.46 1.15 24.60
C LEU A 107 -11.16 1.98 25.85
N GLN A 108 -11.24 1.39 27.04
CA GLN A 108 -10.90 2.10 28.28
C GLN A 108 -9.43 2.53 28.31
N LEU A 109 -8.52 1.67 27.83
CA LEU A 109 -7.11 2.04 27.69
C LEU A 109 -6.92 3.23 26.74
N CYS A 110 -7.59 3.23 25.58
CA CYS A 110 -7.52 4.36 24.64
C CYS A 110 -8.07 5.65 25.26
N LYS A 111 -9.22 5.58 25.96
CA LYS A 111 -9.81 6.73 26.66
C LYS A 111 -8.94 7.29 27.78
N SER A 112 -8.09 6.45 28.39
CA SER A 112 -7.12 6.90 29.39
C SER A 112 -5.96 7.69 28.78
N ILE A 113 -5.67 7.49 27.48
CA ILE A 113 -4.65 8.24 26.74
C ILE A 113 -5.25 9.53 26.18
N ASP A 114 -6.41 9.45 25.53
CA ASP A 114 -7.16 10.61 25.02
C ASP A 114 -8.67 10.31 25.07
N GLY A 115 -9.43 11.21 25.72
CA GLY A 115 -10.87 11.09 25.86
C GLY A 115 -11.67 11.37 24.57
N ASN A 116 -11.05 11.94 23.53
CA ASN A 116 -11.72 12.36 22.30
C ASN A 116 -11.69 11.29 21.19
N VAL A 117 -11.42 10.03 21.54
CA VAL A 117 -11.40 8.92 20.58
C VAL A 117 -12.80 8.56 20.07
N LEU A 118 -12.87 8.06 18.84
CA LEU A 118 -14.10 7.51 18.27
C LEU A 118 -14.33 6.08 18.77
N ASP A 119 -15.26 5.89 19.70
CA ASP A 119 -15.56 4.61 20.35
C ASP A 119 -15.74 3.45 19.36
N ASN A 120 -16.58 3.63 18.34
CA ASN A 120 -16.86 2.58 17.36
C ASN A 120 -15.63 2.18 16.55
N LEU A 121 -14.75 3.13 16.23
CA LEU A 121 -13.51 2.87 15.51
C LEU A 121 -12.53 2.09 16.38
N ILE A 122 -12.40 2.45 17.66
CA ILE A 122 -11.54 1.74 18.63
C ILE A 122 -12.05 0.32 18.89
N LEU A 123 -13.36 0.14 19.08
CA LEU A 123 -13.96 -1.18 19.26
C LEU A 123 -13.73 -2.06 18.02
N THR A 124 -13.92 -1.49 16.83
CA THR A 124 -13.64 -2.20 15.57
C THR A 124 -12.16 -2.55 15.44
N PHE A 125 -11.27 -1.60 15.73
CA PHE A 125 -9.81 -1.81 15.72
C PHE A 125 -9.43 -2.98 16.64
N ALA A 126 -9.89 -2.97 17.89
CA ALA A 126 -9.59 -4.04 18.83
C ALA A 126 -10.04 -5.41 18.32
N LYS A 127 -11.24 -5.49 17.73
CA LYS A 127 -11.82 -6.73 17.21
C LYS A 127 -11.05 -7.32 16.02
N ILE A 128 -10.30 -6.52 15.27
CA ILE A 128 -9.61 -6.97 14.04
C ILE A 128 -8.08 -6.84 14.06
N CYS A 129 -7.49 -6.18 15.07
CA CYS A 129 -6.05 -5.84 15.08
C CYS A 129 -5.11 -7.05 15.14
N SER A 130 -5.60 -8.23 15.53
CA SER A 130 -4.84 -9.49 15.47
C SER A 130 -4.79 -10.10 14.06
N GLY A 131 -5.57 -9.56 13.13
CA GLY A 131 -5.67 -10.03 11.77
C GLY A 131 -4.71 -9.36 10.80
N ASN A 132 -4.60 -9.94 9.61
CA ASN A 132 -3.85 -9.35 8.50
C ASN A 132 -4.44 -9.79 7.16
N THR A 133 -4.34 -8.92 6.14
CA THR A 133 -4.81 -9.19 4.79
C THR A 133 -3.86 -8.67 3.72
N CYS A 134 -3.57 -9.51 2.72
CA CYS A 134 -2.61 -9.21 1.66
C CYS A 134 -2.91 -7.94 0.85
N PRO A 135 -4.18 -7.58 0.55
CA PRO A 135 -4.49 -6.33 -0.14
C PRO A 135 -4.05 -5.08 0.64
N LEU A 136 -4.22 -5.07 1.96
CA LEU A 136 -3.80 -3.94 2.80
C LEU A 136 -2.27 -3.88 2.90
N ASP A 137 -1.62 -5.03 3.10
CA ASP A 137 -0.16 -5.15 3.04
C ASP A 137 0.41 -4.65 1.71
N ALA A 138 -0.25 -4.96 0.59
CA ALA A 138 0.18 -4.53 -0.74
C ALA A 138 0.05 -3.00 -0.91
N ALA A 139 -1.03 -2.40 -0.41
CA ALA A 139 -1.24 -0.95 -0.45
C ALA A 139 -0.17 -0.22 0.38
N MET A 140 0.00 -0.62 1.65
CA MET A 140 0.98 -0.03 2.55
C MET A 140 2.41 -0.27 2.07
N GLY A 141 2.71 -1.48 1.56
CA GLY A 141 4.02 -1.81 1.01
C GLY A 141 4.39 -0.96 -0.20
N GLY A 142 3.43 -0.68 -1.10
CA GLY A 142 3.64 0.22 -2.23
C GLY A 142 3.89 1.67 -1.79
N LEU A 143 3.13 2.14 -0.81
CA LEU A 143 3.27 3.48 -0.24
C LEU A 143 4.63 3.68 0.42
N VAL A 144 5.01 2.77 1.33
CA VAL A 144 6.30 2.83 2.03
C VAL A 144 7.47 2.68 1.06
N ALA A 145 7.38 1.78 0.08
CA ALA A 145 8.42 1.65 -0.95
C ALA A 145 8.62 2.96 -1.72
N GLN A 146 7.54 3.68 -2.02
CA GLN A 146 7.64 4.98 -2.67
C GLN A 146 8.29 6.02 -1.75
N GLU A 147 7.96 6.06 -0.45
CA GLU A 147 8.62 6.96 0.51
C GLU A 147 10.14 6.70 0.61
N VAL A 148 10.57 5.43 0.58
CA VAL A 148 12.00 5.08 0.52
C VAL A 148 12.66 5.66 -0.73
N LEU A 149 12.00 5.60 -1.89
CA LEU A 149 12.54 6.20 -3.12
C LEU A 149 12.62 7.74 -3.02
N LYS A 150 11.64 8.39 -2.38
CA LYS A 150 11.67 9.84 -2.14
C LYS A 150 12.85 10.22 -1.25
N ALA A 151 13.04 9.49 -0.15
CA ALA A 151 14.14 9.71 0.79
C ALA A 151 15.52 9.54 0.13
N CYS A 152 15.68 8.54 -0.74
CA CYS A 152 16.95 8.27 -1.43
C CYS A 152 17.26 9.22 -2.59
N SER A 153 16.26 9.90 -3.16
CA SER A 153 16.43 10.67 -4.40
C SER A 153 16.17 12.17 -4.28
N GLY A 154 15.53 12.62 -3.20
CA GLY A 154 15.03 14.00 -3.10
C GLY A 154 13.96 14.33 -4.13
N LYS A 155 13.34 13.32 -4.77
CA LYS A 155 12.32 13.48 -5.80
C LYS A 155 10.94 13.22 -5.21
N PHE A 156 10.00 14.10 -5.54
CA PHE A 156 8.63 14.18 -5.00
C PHE A 156 8.56 14.64 -3.54
N THR A 157 7.38 15.06 -3.11
CA THR A 157 7.13 15.51 -1.74
C THR A 157 6.95 14.29 -0.83
N PRO A 158 7.76 14.17 0.24
CA PRO A 158 7.59 13.09 1.23
C PRO A 158 6.32 13.29 2.05
N ILE A 159 5.79 12.22 2.62
CA ILE A 159 4.74 12.28 3.63
C ILE A 159 5.30 12.98 4.88
N TYR A 160 4.54 13.90 5.46
CA TYR A 160 4.95 14.70 6.61
C TYR A 160 3.82 14.71 7.66
N GLN A 161 3.91 14.04 8.80
CA GLN A 161 4.81 12.90 9.08
C GLN A 161 4.02 11.60 9.33
N TRP A 162 2.75 11.70 9.70
CA TRP A 162 1.90 10.56 10.03
C TRP A 162 0.84 10.33 8.97
N LEU A 163 0.70 9.07 8.55
CA LEU A 163 -0.38 8.63 7.69
C LEU A 163 -1.07 7.45 8.36
N TYR A 164 -2.37 7.59 8.57
CA TYR A 164 -3.25 6.50 8.98
C TYR A 164 -4.18 6.17 7.82
N TYR A 165 -4.43 4.88 7.64
CA TYR A 165 -5.30 4.37 6.60
C TYR A 165 -6.10 3.21 7.16
N ASP A 166 -7.42 3.25 6.93
CA ASP A 166 -8.33 2.18 7.22
C ASP A 166 -9.28 1.98 6.04
N ALA A 167 -9.77 0.75 5.90
CA ALA A 167 -10.76 0.38 4.90
C ALA A 167 -11.86 -0.44 5.58
N ILE A 168 -12.40 0.08 6.69
CA ILE A 168 -13.42 -0.60 7.51
C ILE A 168 -14.70 -0.91 6.73
N GLU A 169 -14.94 -0.22 5.60
CA GLU A 169 -16.03 -0.51 4.66
C GLU A 169 -15.91 -1.89 4.01
N CYS A 170 -14.73 -2.51 4.07
CA CYS A 170 -14.53 -3.88 3.57
C CYS A 170 -14.99 -4.95 4.59
N LEU A 171 -15.34 -4.56 5.82
CA LEU A 171 -15.81 -5.50 6.83
C LEU A 171 -17.24 -5.98 6.53
N PRO A 172 -17.63 -7.17 7.00
CA PRO A 172 -19.02 -7.62 6.90
C PRO A 172 -19.96 -6.70 7.69
N ASP A 173 -21.11 -6.34 7.10
CA ASP A 173 -22.06 -5.37 7.68
C ASP A 173 -22.52 -5.71 9.11
N ASN A 174 -22.68 -7.00 9.41
CA ASN A 174 -23.15 -7.49 10.72
C ASN A 174 -22.00 -7.89 11.66
N GLY A 175 -20.75 -7.59 11.28
CA GLY A 175 -19.56 -8.10 11.95
C GLY A 175 -19.40 -9.62 11.84
N VAL A 176 -18.59 -10.18 12.74
CA VAL A 176 -18.26 -11.61 12.78
C VAL A 176 -18.46 -12.12 14.21
N GLU A 177 -19.05 -13.31 14.35
CA GLU A 177 -19.14 -14.00 15.63
C GLU A 177 -17.74 -14.42 16.12
N GLU A 178 -17.44 -14.27 17.41
CA GLU A 178 -16.13 -14.62 17.97
C GLU A 178 -15.71 -16.06 17.61
N ALA A 179 -16.64 -17.02 17.66
CA ALA A 179 -16.39 -18.42 17.29
C ALA A 179 -16.04 -18.62 15.80
N ASP A 180 -16.49 -17.71 14.94
CA ASP A 180 -16.20 -17.74 13.49
C ASP A 180 -14.85 -17.08 13.17
N ALA A 181 -14.34 -16.22 14.05
CA ALA A 181 -13.05 -15.54 13.91
C ALA A 181 -11.86 -16.31 14.53
N GLN A 182 -12.11 -17.46 15.16
CA GLN A 182 -11.04 -18.27 15.77
C GLN A 182 -10.16 -18.95 14.72
N PRO A 183 -8.84 -19.08 14.99
CA PRO A 183 -7.91 -19.76 14.10
C PRO A 183 -8.26 -21.23 13.93
N ILE A 184 -7.97 -21.78 12.74
CA ILE A 184 -8.21 -23.20 12.41
C ILE A 184 -6.94 -23.93 11.98
N GLY A 185 -5.76 -23.33 12.19
CA GLY A 185 -4.49 -23.87 11.74
C GLY A 185 -4.30 -23.76 10.23
N SER A 186 -4.99 -22.81 9.58
CA SER A 186 -4.89 -22.58 8.14
C SER A 186 -3.94 -21.42 7.84
N ARG A 187 -3.47 -21.35 6.60
CA ARG A 187 -2.73 -20.18 6.11
C ARG A 187 -3.57 -18.90 6.03
N TYR A 188 -4.88 -18.99 6.25
CA TYR A 188 -5.83 -17.88 6.19
C TYR A 188 -6.27 -17.41 7.58
N ASP A 189 -5.69 -17.94 8.67
CA ASP A 189 -6.10 -17.62 10.05
C ASP A 189 -6.06 -16.11 10.34
N SER A 190 -5.07 -15.38 9.81
CA SER A 190 -5.01 -13.91 9.95
C SER A 190 -6.13 -13.19 9.20
N GLN A 191 -6.65 -13.74 8.09
CA GLN A 191 -7.81 -13.19 7.38
C GLN A 191 -9.11 -13.58 8.08
N ILE A 192 -9.19 -14.80 8.61
CA ILE A 192 -10.31 -15.28 9.41
C ILE A 192 -10.51 -14.42 10.66
N ALA A 193 -9.44 -13.97 11.31
CA ALA A 193 -9.53 -13.03 12.43
C ALA A 193 -10.24 -11.71 12.07
N ILE A 194 -10.21 -11.29 10.80
CA ILE A 194 -10.88 -10.07 10.32
C ILE A 194 -12.29 -10.39 9.82
N PHE A 195 -12.43 -11.36 8.91
CA PHE A 195 -13.65 -11.57 8.14
C PHE A 195 -14.48 -12.80 8.56
N GLY A 196 -13.93 -13.68 9.39
CA GLY A 196 -14.55 -14.95 9.77
C GLY A 196 -14.36 -16.08 8.75
N LYS A 197 -14.48 -17.34 9.21
CA LYS A 197 -14.38 -18.54 8.37
C LYS A 197 -15.44 -18.55 7.28
N LYS A 198 -16.69 -18.21 7.62
CA LYS A 198 -17.80 -18.18 6.66
C LYS A 198 -17.51 -17.25 5.48
N PHE A 199 -16.88 -16.11 5.72
CA PHE A 199 -16.49 -15.18 4.66
C PHE A 199 -15.30 -15.70 3.85
N GLN A 200 -14.31 -16.29 4.53
CA GLN A 200 -13.15 -16.91 3.88
C GLN A 200 -13.55 -18.05 2.93
N GLU A 201 -14.57 -18.84 3.28
CA GLU A 201 -15.18 -19.85 2.41
C GLU A 201 -15.83 -19.22 1.17
N LYS A 202 -16.60 -18.13 1.35
CA LYS A 202 -17.15 -17.36 0.23
C LYS A 202 -16.07 -16.86 -0.72
N ILE A 203 -14.95 -16.33 -0.20
CA ILE A 203 -13.78 -15.96 -1.03
C ILE A 203 -13.26 -17.18 -1.79
N GLY A 204 -13.18 -18.33 -1.12
CA GLY A 204 -12.81 -19.61 -1.71
C GLY A 204 -13.67 -20.01 -2.91
N ASP A 205 -14.96 -19.70 -2.88
CA ASP A 205 -15.94 -20.09 -3.91
C ASP A 205 -16.06 -19.09 -5.08
N ILE A 206 -15.44 -17.91 -5.00
CA ILE A 206 -15.64 -16.89 -6.02
C ILE A 206 -15.13 -17.35 -7.39
N LYS A 207 -15.94 -17.12 -8.41
CA LYS A 207 -15.58 -17.30 -9.81
C LYS A 207 -15.21 -15.93 -10.38
N TYR A 208 -13.97 -15.79 -10.81
CA TYR A 208 -13.46 -14.53 -11.35
C TYR A 208 -12.88 -14.71 -12.74
N PHE A 209 -12.90 -13.63 -13.51
CA PHE A 209 -12.27 -13.52 -14.82
C PHE A 209 -11.34 -12.31 -14.82
N ILE A 210 -10.02 -12.55 -14.87
CA ILE A 210 -9.01 -11.50 -14.89
C ILE A 210 -8.58 -11.24 -16.33
N VAL A 211 -8.82 -10.02 -16.83
CA VAL A 211 -8.40 -9.58 -18.15
C VAL A 211 -7.06 -8.85 -18.04
N GLY A 212 -6.01 -9.43 -18.63
CA GLY A 212 -4.66 -8.87 -18.67
C GLY A 212 -3.71 -9.39 -17.58
N ALA A 213 -2.44 -9.57 -17.95
CA ALA A 213 -1.34 -9.97 -17.04
C ALA A 213 -0.12 -9.04 -17.16
N GLY A 214 -0.40 -7.73 -17.22
CA GLY A 214 0.62 -6.68 -17.05
C GLY A 214 1.01 -6.51 -15.59
N ALA A 215 1.59 -5.35 -15.23
CA ALA A 215 1.98 -5.05 -13.85
C ALA A 215 0.81 -5.20 -12.86
N ILE A 216 -0.34 -4.58 -13.17
CA ILE A 216 -1.56 -4.67 -12.35
C ILE A 216 -2.07 -6.11 -12.29
N GLY A 217 -2.06 -6.83 -13.42
CA GLY A 217 -2.52 -8.22 -13.47
C GLY A 217 -1.68 -9.14 -12.59
N CYS A 218 -0.36 -8.99 -12.58
CA CYS A 218 0.51 -9.76 -11.69
C CYS A 218 0.22 -9.48 -10.20
N GLU A 219 0.06 -8.22 -9.82
CA GLU A 219 -0.26 -7.84 -8.42
C GLU A 219 -1.66 -8.30 -8.01
N LEU A 220 -2.64 -8.20 -8.90
CA LEU A 220 -4.00 -8.70 -8.66
C LEU A 220 -3.99 -10.20 -8.42
N ILE A 221 -3.28 -10.97 -9.25
CA ILE A 221 -3.19 -12.42 -9.09
C ILE A 221 -2.45 -12.80 -7.82
N LYS A 222 -1.40 -12.06 -7.43
CA LYS A 222 -0.72 -12.25 -6.14
C LYS A 222 -1.72 -12.09 -4.99
N ASN A 223 -2.49 -11.01 -4.98
CA ASN A 223 -3.52 -10.78 -3.96
C ASN A 223 -4.57 -11.91 -3.96
N PHE A 224 -5.09 -12.29 -5.13
CA PHE A 224 -6.09 -13.36 -5.27
C PHE A 224 -5.56 -14.71 -4.77
N ALA A 225 -4.31 -15.03 -5.07
CA ALA A 225 -3.67 -16.25 -4.57
C ALA A 225 -3.48 -16.22 -3.05
N MET A 226 -3.17 -15.05 -2.47
CA MET A 226 -2.94 -14.89 -1.04
C MET A 226 -4.24 -14.89 -0.22
N ILE A 227 -5.33 -14.36 -0.78
CA ILE A 227 -6.65 -14.40 -0.12
C ILE A 227 -7.41 -15.71 -0.35
N GLY A 228 -6.87 -16.63 -1.16
CA GLY A 228 -7.54 -17.89 -1.46
C GLY A 228 -8.74 -17.73 -2.40
N ALA A 229 -8.74 -16.73 -3.27
CA ALA A 229 -9.82 -16.53 -4.25
C ALA A 229 -9.96 -17.72 -5.20
N GLY A 230 -11.15 -18.32 -5.24
CA GLY A 230 -11.49 -19.40 -6.17
C GLY A 230 -10.72 -20.70 -5.92
N VAL A 231 -10.21 -20.91 -4.71
CA VAL A 231 -9.44 -22.12 -4.34
C VAL A 231 -10.27 -23.20 -3.65
N HIS A 232 -11.53 -22.93 -3.32
CA HIS A 232 -12.42 -23.94 -2.76
C HIS A 232 -12.78 -24.96 -3.86
N GLN A 233 -12.70 -26.24 -3.50
CA GLN A 233 -12.75 -27.37 -4.43
C GLN A 233 -14.01 -27.30 -5.31
N SER A 234 -13.85 -27.18 -6.63
CA SER A 234 -14.77 -27.91 -7.49
C SER A 234 -14.50 -29.39 -7.24
N MET A 235 -15.50 -30.13 -6.78
CA MET A 235 -15.47 -31.58 -6.57
C MET A 235 -15.27 -32.37 -7.89
N TYR A 236 -14.99 -31.67 -9.00
CA TYR A 236 -14.80 -32.23 -10.33
C TYR A 236 -13.41 -31.88 -10.89
N PRO A 237 -12.53 -32.87 -11.13
CA PRO A 237 -11.19 -32.69 -11.71
C PRO A 237 -11.12 -31.99 -13.08
N LYS A 238 -12.28 -31.68 -13.69
CA LYS A 238 -12.39 -31.05 -15.02
C LYS A 238 -12.60 -29.54 -14.99
N ASP A 239 -13.02 -28.97 -13.86
CA ASP A 239 -13.10 -27.52 -13.67
C ASP A 239 -11.75 -26.99 -13.23
N ARG A 240 -10.77 -27.12 -14.13
CA ARG A 240 -9.50 -26.39 -14.03
C ARG A 240 -9.81 -24.92 -13.80
N PHE A 241 -9.16 -24.30 -12.82
CA PHE A 241 -9.01 -22.85 -12.70
C PHE A 241 -8.98 -22.23 -14.10
N LYS A 242 -10.06 -21.57 -14.54
CA LYS A 242 -10.11 -20.90 -15.84
C LYS A 242 -9.36 -19.57 -15.73
N PHE A 243 -8.04 -19.67 -15.63
CA PHE A 243 -7.14 -18.56 -15.90
C PHE A 243 -7.12 -18.30 -17.40
N SER A 244 -8.00 -17.43 -17.86
CA SER A 244 -7.96 -16.91 -19.23
C SER A 244 -7.30 -15.53 -19.23
N VAL A 245 -5.97 -15.50 -19.28
CA VAL A 245 -5.22 -14.26 -19.50
C VAL A 245 -5.30 -13.91 -20.98
N ILE A 246 -6.14 -12.94 -21.33
CA ILE A 246 -6.13 -12.32 -22.65
C ILE A 246 -5.33 -11.03 -22.54
N SER A 247 -4.18 -10.97 -23.23
CA SER A 247 -3.47 -9.71 -23.45
C SER A 247 -2.89 -9.72 -24.85
N ASN A 248 -3.32 -8.75 -25.66
CA ASN A 248 -2.89 -8.61 -27.05
C ASN A 248 -1.45 -8.06 -27.18
N HIS A 249 -0.79 -7.67 -26.08
CA HIS A 249 0.50 -6.97 -26.11
C HIS A 249 1.57 -7.59 -25.17
N VAL A 250 1.31 -8.76 -24.58
CA VAL A 250 2.28 -9.45 -23.73
C VAL A 250 2.67 -10.78 -24.38
N PRO A 251 3.98 -11.03 -24.65
CA PRO A 251 4.42 -12.29 -25.22
C PRO A 251 3.92 -13.47 -24.37
N ARG A 252 3.39 -14.53 -25.01
CA ARG A 252 2.88 -15.75 -24.35
C ARG A 252 3.83 -16.34 -23.30
N THR A 253 5.15 -16.12 -23.47
CA THR A 253 6.19 -16.52 -22.53
C THR A 253 6.12 -15.80 -21.18
N ARG A 254 5.75 -14.52 -21.14
CA ARG A 254 5.63 -13.74 -19.89
C ARG A 254 4.39 -14.16 -19.10
N GLN A 255 3.28 -14.44 -19.78
CA GLN A 255 2.05 -14.96 -19.16
C GLN A 255 2.27 -16.34 -18.52
N ARG A 256 2.92 -17.26 -19.24
CA ARG A 256 3.29 -18.58 -18.70
C ARG A 256 4.28 -18.47 -17.53
N LYS A 257 5.27 -17.56 -17.60
CA LYS A 257 6.24 -17.33 -16.52
C LYS A 257 5.57 -16.83 -15.24
N SER A 258 4.66 -15.85 -15.32
CA SER A 258 3.92 -15.35 -14.14
C SER A 258 3.10 -16.46 -13.47
N LEU A 259 2.37 -17.26 -14.28
CA LEU A 259 1.56 -18.38 -13.78
C LEU A 259 2.41 -19.47 -13.11
N ILE A 260 3.57 -19.82 -13.69
CA ILE A 260 4.51 -20.80 -13.12
C ILE A 260 5.10 -20.32 -11.79
N ILE A 261 5.37 -19.03 -11.63
CA ILE A 261 5.89 -18.45 -10.37
C ILE A 261 4.88 -18.62 -9.24
N ILE A 262 3.59 -18.37 -9.51
CA ILE A 262 2.52 -18.52 -8.51
C ILE A 262 2.29 -19.99 -8.14
N VAL A 263 2.34 -20.90 -9.12
CA VAL A 263 2.24 -22.35 -8.86
C VAL A 263 3.43 -22.84 -8.02
N LYS A 264 4.65 -22.34 -8.25
CA LYS A 264 5.81 -22.64 -7.39
C LYS A 264 5.68 -22.06 -5.98
N TYR A 265 5.01 -20.92 -5.81
CA TYR A 265 4.73 -20.33 -4.49
C TYR A 265 3.81 -21.21 -3.63
N LYS A 266 3.05 -22.14 -4.22
CA LYS A 266 2.10 -23.02 -3.52
C LYS A 266 2.72 -24.30 -2.89
N ASN A 267 3.87 -24.80 -3.34
CA ASN A 267 4.30 -26.20 -3.08
C ASN A 267 5.65 -26.40 -2.35
N ARG A 268 6.01 -25.54 -1.37
CA ARG A 268 7.22 -25.59 -0.50
C ARG A 268 8.39 -24.69 -0.91
N ILE A 269 8.98 -24.15 0.15
CA ILE A 269 9.91 -23.01 0.27
C ILE A 269 11.30 -23.34 -0.28
N LYS A 270 11.80 -22.49 -1.20
CA LYS A 270 13.17 -21.98 -1.24
C LYS A 270 13.13 -20.60 -1.90
N ILE A 271 13.47 -19.55 -1.14
CA ILE A 271 13.58 -18.19 -1.65
C ILE A 271 14.73 -18.15 -2.66
N LEU A 272 14.41 -18.14 -3.96
CA LEU A 272 15.36 -17.80 -5.00
C LEU A 272 15.08 -16.38 -5.46
N LYS A 273 16.05 -15.49 -5.20
CA LYS A 273 16.18 -14.15 -5.81
C LYS A 273 15.98 -14.25 -7.32
N LEU A 274 14.76 -14.02 -7.82
CA LEU A 274 14.47 -14.05 -9.26
C LEU A 274 13.78 -12.78 -9.76
N PHE A 275 13.48 -11.83 -8.88
CA PHE A 275 12.90 -10.55 -9.29
C PHE A 275 13.88 -9.62 -10.00
N SER A 276 15.19 -9.73 -9.77
CA SER A 276 16.15 -8.75 -10.30
C SER A 276 16.74 -9.07 -11.68
N LEU A 277 16.73 -10.33 -12.13
CA LEU A 277 17.35 -10.70 -13.42
C LEU A 277 16.42 -10.56 -14.62
N ALA A 278 15.11 -10.71 -14.43
CA ALA A 278 14.15 -10.66 -15.53
C ALA A 278 13.99 -9.27 -16.18
N MET A 279 14.40 -8.21 -15.49
CA MET A 279 14.31 -6.82 -15.98
C MET A 279 15.57 -6.31 -16.67
N LEU A 280 16.73 -6.98 -16.56
CA LEU A 280 18.03 -6.39 -16.93
C LEU A 280 18.75 -6.95 -18.17
N SER A 281 18.20 -7.92 -18.91
CA SER A 281 18.79 -8.27 -20.21
C SER A 281 17.82 -9.03 -21.14
N PRO A 282 17.56 -8.53 -22.36
CA PRO A 282 16.65 -9.19 -23.31
C PRO A 282 17.18 -10.49 -23.92
N ASN A 283 18.48 -10.80 -23.80
CA ASN A 283 19.16 -11.69 -24.77
C ASN A 283 20.04 -12.81 -24.17
N ARG A 284 19.69 -13.40 -23.03
CA ARG A 284 20.35 -14.66 -22.59
C ARG A 284 19.39 -15.82 -22.52
N ASN A 285 19.86 -16.98 -23.00
CA ASN A 285 19.16 -18.25 -23.02
C ASN A 285 19.00 -18.79 -21.59
N TYR A 286 17.85 -18.49 -20.97
CA TYR A 286 17.58 -18.72 -19.54
C TYR A 286 17.57 -20.21 -19.14
N ASP A 287 17.35 -21.14 -20.07
CA ASP A 287 17.40 -22.58 -19.78
C ASP A 287 18.81 -23.03 -19.37
N GLN A 288 19.84 -22.37 -19.88
CA GLN A 288 21.24 -22.67 -19.53
C GLN A 288 21.60 -22.13 -18.14
N ILE A 289 21.05 -20.97 -17.75
CA ILE A 289 21.26 -20.37 -16.41
C ILE A 289 20.50 -21.21 -15.37
N LEU A 290 19.25 -21.56 -15.65
CA LEU A 290 18.45 -22.41 -14.77
C LEU A 290 19.10 -23.78 -14.54
N ARG A 291 19.67 -24.43 -15.57
CA ARG A 291 20.40 -25.70 -15.43
C ARG A 291 21.71 -25.55 -14.63
N LYS A 292 22.49 -24.49 -14.87
CA LYS A 292 23.76 -24.25 -14.15
C LYS A 292 23.54 -23.93 -12.67
N THR A 293 22.53 -23.15 -12.32
CA THR A 293 22.21 -22.83 -10.91
C THR A 293 21.60 -24.03 -10.18
N PHE A 294 20.95 -24.96 -10.89
CA PHE A 294 20.41 -26.20 -10.32
C PHE A 294 21.51 -27.24 -10.03
N MET A 295 22.51 -27.38 -10.91
CA MET A 295 23.61 -28.33 -10.72
C MET A 295 24.70 -27.84 -9.75
N ALA A 296 24.80 -26.53 -9.52
CA ALA A 296 25.75 -25.97 -8.54
C ALA A 296 25.25 -26.01 -7.07
N ASN A 297 24.01 -26.47 -6.83
CA ASN A 297 23.39 -26.56 -5.50
C ASN A 297 22.80 -27.95 -5.21
N GLN A 298 23.30 -28.99 -5.90
CA GLN A 298 23.23 -30.37 -5.43
C GLN A 298 24.48 -30.69 -4.64
#